data_AF-A0A240A4Q5-F1
#
_entry.id   AF-A0A240A4Q5-F1
#
_cell.length_a   1.000
_cell.length_b   1.000
_cell.length_c   1.000
_cell.angle_alpha   90.00
_cell.angle_beta   90.00
_cell.angle_gamma   90.00
#
_symmetry.space_group_name_H-M   'P 1'
#
loop_
_entity.id
_entity.type
_entity.pdbx_description
1 polymer ?
#
loop_
_entity_poly.entity_id
_entity_poly.type
_entity_poly.pdbx_seq_one_letter_code
_entity_poly.pdbx_strand_id
1 'polypeptide(L)'
;MSDEKVHQASGDHVAKRLLDKSKEAFALAVELYNRPTLRYHAEACSIFLCNAWELMLKAHLIAEEGLEAIYYPDNPDRTISLEDCLKRIFSNDKSPLRVNMRELIRFRNTNTHFITDEYELFYGPFLQAAVTNYAEQLENLHGDSVSDIMPENHLTLAVRRGSIEPEVIRAKYDPAVAKKLLENQRDLAGVVGDEGNSSVAAVYETSLRLVKRQQDADLMSLSPKTPARG
;
A
#
# COMPACT_ATOMS: atom_id res chain seq x y z
N MET A 1 -23.96 -16.88 -33.61
CA MET A 1 -22.93 -16.16 -32.82
C MET A 1 -22.25 -17.22 -31.98
N SER A 2 -20.96 -17.48 -32.19
CA SER A 2 -20.25 -18.62 -31.59
C SER A 2 -20.08 -18.45 -30.07
N ASP A 3 -20.12 -19.56 -29.32
CA ASP A 3 -20.00 -19.62 -27.85
C ASP A 3 -18.74 -18.91 -27.31
N GLU A 4 -17.67 -18.90 -28.10
CA GLU A 4 -16.39 -18.26 -27.82
C GLU A 4 -16.50 -16.72 -27.72
N LYS A 5 -17.32 -16.08 -28.57
CA LYS A 5 -17.57 -14.63 -28.49
C LYS A 5 -18.42 -14.26 -27.27
N VAL A 6 -19.28 -15.17 -26.81
CA VAL A 6 -20.11 -14.96 -25.62
C VAL A 6 -19.28 -15.09 -24.35
N HIS A 7 -18.36 -16.07 -24.30
CA HIS A 7 -17.42 -16.24 -23.19
C HIS A 7 -16.43 -15.07 -23.07
N GLN A 8 -15.88 -14.59 -24.19
CA GLN A 8 -15.00 -13.42 -24.19
C GLN A 8 -15.71 -12.16 -23.70
N ALA A 9 -16.93 -11.87 -24.19
CA ALA A 9 -17.71 -10.71 -23.75
C ALA A 9 -18.08 -10.77 -22.25
N SER A 10 -18.28 -11.98 -21.71
CA SER A 10 -18.49 -12.20 -20.28
C SER A 10 -17.21 -11.93 -19.48
N GLY A 11 -16.06 -12.42 -19.96
CA GLY A 11 -14.74 -12.17 -19.37
C GLY A 11 -14.39 -10.69 -19.30
N ASP A 12 -14.56 -9.96 -20.40
CA ASP A 12 -14.27 -8.51 -20.48
C ASP A 12 -15.12 -7.72 -19.47
N HIS A 13 -16.40 -8.08 -19.32
CA HIS A 13 -17.29 -7.45 -18.35
C HIS A 13 -16.87 -7.76 -16.91
N VAL A 14 -16.44 -8.99 -16.61
CA VAL A 14 -15.93 -9.36 -15.28
C VAL A 14 -14.62 -8.63 -14.99
N ALA A 15 -13.67 -8.59 -15.93
CA ALA A 15 -12.40 -7.91 -15.80
C ALA A 15 -12.61 -6.41 -15.49
N LYS A 16 -13.49 -5.74 -16.22
CA LYS A 16 -13.85 -4.34 -15.97
C LYS A 16 -14.39 -4.12 -14.56
N ARG A 17 -15.33 -4.97 -14.11
CA ARG A 17 -15.90 -4.86 -12.75
C ARG A 17 -14.87 -5.10 -11.64
N LEU A 18 -13.93 -6.01 -11.86
CA LEU A 18 -12.82 -6.24 -10.94
C LEU A 18 -11.90 -5.02 -10.87
N LEU A 19 -11.57 -4.43 -12.02
CA LEU A 19 -10.72 -3.24 -12.10
C LEU A 19 -11.39 -2.02 -11.46
N ASP A 20 -12.67 -1.76 -11.75
CA ASP A 20 -13.41 -0.66 -11.13
C ASP A 20 -13.44 -0.79 -9.61
N LYS A 21 -13.72 -2.00 -9.09
CA LYS A 21 -13.69 -2.28 -7.66
C LYS A 21 -12.29 -2.20 -7.06
N SER A 22 -11.26 -2.55 -7.83
CA SER A 22 -9.86 -2.42 -7.43
C SER A 22 -9.51 -0.96 -7.15
N LYS A 23 -9.89 -0.06 -8.07
CA LYS A 23 -9.69 1.38 -7.96
C LYS A 23 -10.40 1.99 -6.76
N GLU A 24 -11.65 1.60 -6.51
CA GLU A 24 -12.40 2.02 -5.32
C GLU A 24 -11.74 1.52 -4.03
N ALA A 25 -11.31 0.25 -3.99
CA ALA A 25 -10.62 -0.30 -2.83
C ALA A 25 -9.27 0.38 -2.57
N PHE A 26 -8.55 0.75 -3.63
CA PHE A 26 -7.30 1.49 -3.54
C PHE A 26 -7.52 2.87 -2.92
N ALA A 27 -8.48 3.64 -3.44
CA ALA A 27 -8.82 4.96 -2.90
C ALA A 27 -9.19 4.89 -1.42
N LEU A 28 -10.03 3.91 -1.06
CA LEU A 28 -10.45 3.70 0.31
C LEU A 28 -9.27 3.32 1.22
N ALA A 29 -8.31 2.52 0.75
CA ALA A 29 -7.12 2.18 1.53
C ALA A 29 -6.32 3.42 1.93
N VAL A 30 -6.06 4.31 0.96
CA VAL A 30 -5.31 5.56 1.16
C VAL A 30 -6.07 6.52 2.08
N GLU A 31 -7.37 6.70 1.85
CA GLU A 31 -8.21 7.56 2.69
C GLU A 31 -8.29 7.08 4.14
N LEU A 32 -8.41 5.77 4.35
CA LEU A 32 -8.42 5.18 5.68
C LEU A 32 -7.10 5.39 6.38
N TYR A 33 -5.97 5.20 5.68
CA TYR A 33 -4.65 5.44 6.25
C TYR A 33 -4.51 6.89 6.72
N ASN A 34 -4.91 7.84 5.89
CA ASN A 34 -4.75 9.27 6.15
C ASN A 34 -5.82 9.85 7.08
N ARG A 35 -6.79 9.06 7.56
CA ARG A 35 -7.85 9.50 8.47
C ARG A 35 -7.31 9.68 9.89
N PRO A 36 -7.14 10.92 10.42
CA PRO A 36 -6.39 11.14 11.66
C PRO A 36 -7.04 10.52 12.91
N THR A 37 -8.36 10.37 12.90
CA THR A 37 -9.15 9.84 14.02
C THR A 37 -9.18 8.31 14.06
N LEU A 38 -8.75 7.64 12.99
CA LEU A 38 -8.77 6.19 12.90
C LEU A 38 -7.50 5.63 13.53
N ARG A 39 -7.61 4.80 14.57
CA ARG A 39 -6.44 4.27 15.30
C ARG A 39 -5.79 3.05 14.64
N TYR A 40 -6.59 2.25 13.94
CA TYR A 40 -6.15 1.04 13.23
C TYR A 40 -6.01 1.29 11.72
N HIS A 41 -5.60 2.51 11.35
CA HIS A 41 -5.58 2.97 9.97
C HIS A 41 -4.57 2.21 9.09
N ALA A 42 -3.40 1.84 9.64
CA ALA A 42 -2.44 0.99 8.95
C ALA A 42 -3.01 -0.41 8.64
N GLU A 43 -3.71 -1.01 9.61
CA GLU A 43 -4.37 -2.31 9.43
C GLU A 43 -5.45 -2.24 8.35
N ALA A 44 -6.37 -1.29 8.48
CA ALA A 44 -7.44 -1.09 7.51
C ALA A 44 -6.88 -0.84 6.10
N CYS A 45 -5.87 0.01 5.98
CA CYS A 45 -5.15 0.26 4.73
C CYS A 45 -4.59 -1.05 4.14
N SER A 46 -3.90 -1.88 4.93
CA SER A 46 -3.32 -3.13 4.43
C SER A 46 -4.36 -4.10 3.85
N ILE A 47 -5.54 -4.18 4.47
CA ILE A 47 -6.63 -5.05 4.01
C ILE A 47 -7.15 -4.57 2.66
N PHE A 48 -7.52 -3.28 2.57
CA PHE A 48 -8.07 -2.72 1.35
C PHE A 48 -7.04 -2.65 0.22
N LEU A 49 -5.77 -2.35 0.53
CA LEU A 49 -4.69 -2.30 -0.44
C LEU A 49 -4.37 -3.70 -1.00
N CYS A 50 -4.30 -4.74 -0.16
CA CYS A 50 -4.17 -6.12 -0.65
C CYS A 50 -5.35 -6.50 -1.56
N ASN A 51 -6.59 -6.15 -1.19
CA ASN A 51 -7.75 -6.42 -2.01
C ASN A 51 -7.70 -5.67 -3.35
N ALA A 52 -7.29 -4.39 -3.35
CA ALA A 52 -7.10 -3.62 -4.58
C ALA A 52 -6.12 -4.32 -5.52
N TRP A 53 -4.93 -4.68 -5.02
CA TRP A 53 -3.94 -5.43 -5.79
C TRP A 53 -4.49 -6.75 -6.34
N GLU A 54 -5.18 -7.55 -5.52
CA GLU A 54 -5.70 -8.85 -5.97
C GLU A 54 -6.69 -8.68 -7.14
N LEU A 55 -7.61 -7.71 -7.02
CA LEU A 55 -8.62 -7.44 -8.04
C LEU A 55 -7.99 -6.90 -9.34
N MET A 56 -7.00 -6.01 -9.25
CA MET A 56 -6.29 -5.46 -10.42
C MET A 56 -5.56 -6.57 -11.19
N LEU A 57 -4.85 -7.44 -10.47
CA LEU A 57 -4.09 -8.51 -11.09
C LEU A 57 -5.00 -9.60 -11.68
N LYS A 58 -6.13 -9.91 -11.03
CA LYS A 58 -7.15 -10.78 -11.61
C LYS A 58 -7.74 -10.20 -12.88
N ALA A 59 -8.05 -8.90 -12.91
CA ALA A 59 -8.55 -8.25 -14.12
C ALA A 59 -7.54 -8.37 -15.28
N HIS A 60 -6.23 -8.19 -14.99
CA HIS A 60 -5.18 -8.35 -15.99
C HIS A 60 -5.09 -9.79 -16.51
N LEU A 61 -5.11 -10.79 -15.62
CA LEU A 61 -5.10 -12.21 -16.02
C LEU A 61 -6.30 -12.59 -16.90
N ILE A 62 -7.49 -12.05 -16.62
CA ILE A 62 -8.66 -12.30 -17.47
C ILE A 62 -8.47 -11.69 -18.86
N ALA A 63 -7.89 -10.50 -18.96
CA ALA A 63 -7.64 -9.83 -20.23
C ALA A 63 -6.62 -10.61 -21.10
N GLU A 64 -5.58 -11.18 -20.48
CA GLU A 64 -4.51 -11.90 -21.18
C GLU A 64 -4.85 -13.38 -21.47
N GLU A 65 -5.46 -14.07 -20.50
CA GLU A 65 -5.58 -15.54 -20.49
C GLU A 65 -7.04 -16.02 -20.47
N GLY A 66 -8.02 -15.11 -20.34
CA GLY A 66 -9.45 -15.42 -20.27
C GLY A 66 -9.97 -15.68 -18.85
N LEU A 67 -11.29 -15.81 -18.72
CA LEU A 67 -11.98 -15.87 -17.42
C LEU A 67 -11.52 -17.03 -16.52
N GLU A 68 -11.21 -18.18 -17.11
CA GLU A 68 -10.78 -19.38 -16.38
C GLU A 68 -9.44 -19.19 -15.66
N ALA A 69 -8.61 -18.24 -16.11
CA ALA A 69 -7.27 -18.02 -15.56
C ALA A 69 -7.30 -17.67 -14.06
N ILE A 70 -8.39 -17.07 -13.57
CA ILE A 70 -8.49 -16.67 -12.17
C ILE A 70 -9.08 -17.74 -11.25
N TYR A 71 -9.44 -18.92 -11.75
CA TYR A 71 -9.96 -20.03 -10.94
C TYR A 71 -8.90 -21.11 -10.69
N TYR A 72 -9.01 -21.82 -9.58
CA TYR A 72 -8.16 -22.99 -9.32
C TYR A 72 -8.62 -24.18 -10.18
N PRO A 73 -7.72 -24.84 -10.93
CA PRO A 73 -8.09 -25.97 -11.80
C PRO A 73 -8.74 -27.14 -11.05
N ASP A 74 -8.33 -27.36 -9.80
CA ASP A 74 -8.81 -28.39 -8.90
C ASP A 74 -10.03 -27.95 -8.07
N ASN A 75 -10.36 -26.67 -8.07
CA ASN A 75 -11.51 -26.12 -7.35
C ASN A 75 -12.10 -24.88 -8.07
N PRO A 76 -12.96 -25.09 -9.08
CA PRO A 76 -13.50 -24.01 -9.92
C PRO A 76 -14.44 -23.06 -9.18
N ASP A 77 -14.89 -23.38 -7.95
CA ASP A 77 -15.69 -22.46 -7.12
C ASP A 77 -14.81 -21.44 -6.38
N ARG A 78 -13.48 -21.55 -6.48
CA ARG A 78 -12.52 -20.72 -5.76
C ARG A 78 -11.58 -20.01 -6.73
N THR A 79 -11.48 -18.69 -6.58
CA THR A 79 -10.50 -17.89 -7.33
C THR A 79 -9.13 -17.92 -6.68
N ILE A 80 -8.09 -17.76 -7.50
CA ILE A 80 -6.69 -17.66 -7.07
C ILE A 80 -6.46 -16.51 -6.09
N SER A 81 -5.47 -16.67 -5.21
CA SER A 81 -5.10 -15.66 -4.21
C SER A 81 -4.22 -14.55 -4.81
N LEU A 82 -4.08 -13.43 -4.10
CA LEU A 82 -3.10 -12.38 -4.42
C LEU A 82 -1.68 -12.93 -4.59
N GLU A 83 -1.26 -13.86 -3.73
CA GLU A 83 0.07 -14.48 -3.83
C GLU A 83 0.24 -15.24 -5.14
N ASP A 84 -0.80 -15.92 -5.60
CA ASP A 84 -0.76 -16.69 -6.83
C ASP A 84 -0.84 -15.78 -8.07
N CYS A 85 -1.63 -14.70 -8.01
CA CYS A 85 -1.60 -13.64 -9.02
C CYS A 85 -0.19 -13.06 -9.18
N LEU A 86 0.45 -12.68 -8.06
CA LEU A 86 1.81 -12.11 -8.05
C LEU A 86 2.85 -13.08 -8.61
N LYS A 87 2.73 -14.39 -8.30
CA LYS A 87 3.64 -15.41 -8.85
C LYS A 87 3.52 -15.55 -10.36
N ARG A 88 2.31 -15.48 -10.90
CA ARG A 88 2.04 -15.60 -12.34
C ARG A 88 2.54 -14.38 -13.10
N ILE A 89 2.26 -13.17 -12.61
CA ILE A 89 2.55 -11.93 -13.34
C ILE A 89 4.00 -11.47 -13.14
N PHE A 90 4.53 -11.56 -11.91
CA PHE A 90 5.86 -11.05 -11.57
C PHE A 90 6.78 -12.20 -11.14
N SER A 91 7.22 -13.04 -12.06
CA SER A 91 7.91 -14.31 -11.78
C SER A 91 9.16 -14.21 -10.88
N ASN A 92 9.91 -13.11 -10.94
CA ASN A 92 11.09 -12.88 -10.09
C ASN A 92 10.69 -12.53 -8.64
N ASP A 93 10.73 -13.52 -7.75
CA ASP A 93 10.39 -13.42 -6.33
C ASP A 93 11.33 -12.52 -5.50
N LYS A 94 12.50 -12.17 -6.05
CA LYS A 94 13.48 -11.24 -5.49
C LYS A 94 13.33 -9.82 -6.01
N SER A 95 12.43 -9.58 -6.97
CA SER A 95 12.18 -8.22 -7.44
C SER A 95 11.68 -7.32 -6.30
N PRO A 96 12.03 -6.02 -6.28
CA PRO A 96 11.60 -5.09 -5.24
C PRO A 96 10.08 -5.12 -4.97
N LEU A 97 9.26 -5.15 -6.03
CA LEU A 97 7.80 -5.27 -5.93
C LEU A 97 7.39 -6.57 -5.23
N ARG A 98 7.96 -7.72 -5.61
CA ARG A 98 7.63 -9.01 -4.97
C ARG A 98 8.06 -9.06 -3.50
N VAL A 99 9.17 -8.41 -3.14
CA VAL A 99 9.60 -8.26 -1.75
C VAL A 99 8.63 -7.37 -0.97
N ASN A 100 8.26 -6.21 -1.51
CA ASN A 100 7.27 -5.29 -0.91
C ASN A 100 5.93 -6.00 -0.65
N MET A 101 5.38 -6.66 -1.67
CA MET A 101 4.09 -7.32 -1.58
C MET A 101 4.09 -8.48 -0.57
N ARG A 102 5.20 -9.22 -0.45
CA ARG A 102 5.33 -10.27 0.56
C ARG A 102 5.22 -9.69 1.98
N GLU A 103 5.87 -8.57 2.25
CA GLU A 103 5.80 -7.93 3.56
C GLU A 103 4.44 -7.27 3.83
N LEU A 104 3.79 -6.71 2.80
CA LEU A 104 2.41 -6.23 2.90
C LEU A 104 1.42 -7.36 3.24
N ILE A 105 1.52 -8.51 2.57
CA ILE A 105 0.67 -9.69 2.84
C ILE A 105 0.94 -10.23 4.25
N ARG A 106 2.21 -10.30 4.67
CA ARG A 106 2.58 -10.67 6.03
C ARG A 106 1.97 -9.71 7.05
N PHE A 107 1.99 -8.41 6.78
CA PHE A 107 1.39 -7.41 7.66
C PHE A 107 -0.12 -7.61 7.80
N ARG A 108 -0.84 -7.72 6.68
CA ARG A 108 -2.28 -8.04 6.65
C ARG A 108 -2.61 -9.30 7.45
N ASN A 109 -1.79 -10.35 7.37
CA ASN A 109 -2.04 -11.55 8.15
C ASN A 109 -1.76 -11.33 9.65
N THR A 110 -0.71 -10.59 9.97
CA THR A 110 -0.27 -10.39 11.37
C THR A 110 -1.21 -9.46 12.13
N ASN A 111 -1.64 -8.36 11.53
CA ASN A 111 -2.46 -7.35 12.21
C ASN A 111 -3.89 -7.84 12.53
N THR A 112 -4.42 -8.82 11.78
CA THR A 112 -5.68 -9.49 12.13
C THR A 112 -5.60 -10.31 13.43
N HIS A 113 -4.39 -10.60 13.92
CA HIS A 113 -4.15 -11.40 15.12
C HIS A 113 -3.54 -10.59 16.27
N PHE A 114 -2.74 -9.56 15.95
CA PHE A 114 -2.01 -8.76 16.93
C PHE A 114 -2.25 -7.27 16.68
N ILE A 115 -2.98 -6.62 17.57
CA ILE A 115 -3.34 -5.20 17.47
C ILE A 115 -2.32 -4.39 18.27
N THR A 116 -1.40 -3.71 17.58
CA THR A 116 -0.41 -2.81 18.21
C THR A 116 -0.28 -1.51 17.42
N ASP A 117 -0.13 -0.39 18.13
CA ASP A 117 -0.03 0.94 17.51
C ASP A 117 1.29 1.12 16.75
N GLU A 118 2.35 0.44 17.21
CA GLU A 118 3.72 0.70 16.77
C GLU A 118 4.06 0.05 15.42
N TYR A 119 3.21 -0.87 14.92
CA TYR A 119 3.37 -1.43 13.59
C TYR A 119 3.44 -0.35 12.50
N GLU A 120 2.69 0.74 12.66
CA GLU A 120 2.70 1.86 11.72
C GLU A 120 4.11 2.42 11.50
N LEU A 121 4.94 2.47 12.54
CA LEU A 121 6.27 3.09 12.51
C LEU A 121 7.24 2.42 11.54
N PHE A 122 7.06 1.12 11.28
CA PHE A 122 7.96 0.34 10.43
C PHE A 122 7.27 -0.33 9.24
N TYR A 123 5.94 -0.45 9.23
CA TYR A 123 5.18 -0.87 8.04
C TYR A 123 4.75 0.30 7.15
N GLY A 124 4.65 1.52 7.69
CA GLY A 124 4.32 2.73 6.92
C GLY A 124 5.10 2.85 5.60
N PRO A 125 6.43 2.65 5.60
CA PRO A 125 7.22 2.71 4.38
C PRO A 125 6.86 1.64 3.34
N PHE A 126 6.52 0.43 3.78
CA PHE A 126 6.10 -0.65 2.88
C PHE A 126 4.71 -0.40 2.29
N LEU A 127 3.79 0.15 3.09
CA LEU A 127 2.46 0.57 2.63
C LEU A 127 2.59 1.70 1.58
N GLN A 128 3.46 2.68 1.84
CA GLN A 128 3.70 3.76 0.88
C GLN A 128 4.28 3.23 -0.45
N ALA A 129 5.27 2.34 -0.38
CA ALA A 129 5.82 1.71 -1.58
C ALA A 129 4.76 0.90 -2.33
N ALA A 130 3.87 0.19 -1.62
CA ALA A 130 2.78 -0.56 -2.24
C ALA A 130 1.74 0.35 -2.91
N VAL A 131 1.52 1.57 -2.38
CA VAL A 131 0.66 2.59 -3.02
C VAL A 131 1.30 3.10 -4.31
N THR A 132 2.58 3.45 -4.27
CA THR A 132 3.33 3.91 -5.46
C THR A 132 3.41 2.82 -6.53
N ASN A 133 3.77 1.60 -6.14
CA ASN A 133 3.83 0.46 -7.03
C ASN A 133 2.45 0.15 -7.63
N TYR A 134 1.34 0.33 -6.89
CA TYR A 134 0.00 0.11 -7.44
C TYR A 134 -0.31 1.12 -8.54
N ALA A 135 0.01 2.39 -8.32
CA ALA A 135 -0.18 3.44 -9.32
C ALA A 135 0.58 3.13 -10.61
N GLU A 136 1.85 2.74 -10.49
CA GLU A 136 2.67 2.34 -11.65
C GLU A 136 2.10 1.11 -12.36
N GLN A 137 1.67 0.08 -11.62
CA GLN A 137 1.14 -1.15 -12.23
C GLN A 137 -0.27 -0.97 -12.80
N LEU A 138 -1.07 -0.06 -12.28
CA LEU A 138 -2.36 0.29 -12.88
C LEU A 138 -2.14 0.87 -14.29
N GLU A 139 -1.17 1.77 -14.43
CA GLU A 139 -0.81 2.33 -15.73
C GLU A 139 -0.19 1.26 -16.65
N ASN A 140 0.78 0.48 -16.15
CA ASN A 140 1.49 -0.51 -16.97
C ASN A 140 0.59 -1.66 -17.46
N LEU A 141 -0.34 -2.14 -16.62
CA LEU A 141 -1.15 -3.32 -16.93
C LEU A 141 -2.51 -2.99 -17.56
N HIS A 142 -3.04 -1.79 -17.32
CA HIS A 142 -4.40 -1.41 -17.74
C HIS A 142 -4.45 -0.09 -18.52
N GLY A 143 -3.37 0.69 -18.56
CA GLY A 143 -3.34 2.02 -19.19
C GLY A 143 -4.13 3.08 -18.44
N ASP A 144 -4.55 2.79 -17.20
CA ASP A 144 -5.35 3.67 -16.37
C ASP A 144 -4.49 4.43 -15.36
N SER A 145 -4.87 5.67 -15.05
CA SER A 145 -4.15 6.48 -14.06
C SER A 145 -4.89 6.51 -12.72
N VAL A 146 -4.13 6.46 -11.62
CA VAL A 146 -4.69 6.72 -10.28
C VAL A 146 -5.15 8.16 -10.12
N SER A 147 -4.63 9.09 -10.93
CA SER A 147 -4.99 10.51 -10.91
C SER A 147 -6.45 10.75 -11.32
N ASP A 148 -7.07 9.80 -12.03
CA ASP A 148 -8.50 9.83 -12.35
C ASP A 148 -9.38 9.43 -11.15
N ILE A 149 -8.79 8.83 -10.13
CA ILE A 149 -9.46 8.32 -8.93
C ILE A 149 -9.25 9.29 -7.77
N MET A 150 -8.02 9.75 -7.57
CA MET A 150 -7.67 10.72 -6.53
C MET A 150 -6.48 11.59 -6.91
N PRO A 151 -6.41 12.83 -6.38
CA PRO A 151 -5.25 13.69 -6.57
C PRO A 151 -3.93 13.05 -6.10
N GLU A 152 -2.84 13.26 -6.85
CA GLU A 152 -1.53 12.67 -6.54
C GLU A 152 -1.01 13.02 -5.15
N ASN A 153 -1.29 14.23 -4.66
CA ASN A 153 -0.90 14.67 -3.32
C ASN A 153 -1.62 13.90 -2.20
N HIS A 154 -2.69 13.16 -2.49
CA HIS A 154 -3.37 12.30 -1.53
C HIS A 154 -2.74 10.91 -1.43
N LEU A 155 -1.89 10.51 -2.40
CA LEU A 155 -1.20 9.21 -2.41
C LEU A 155 -0.13 9.09 -1.32
N THR A 156 0.34 10.22 -0.79
CA THR A 156 1.28 10.22 0.32
C THR A 156 0.57 9.82 1.61
N LEU A 157 1.10 8.80 2.26
CA LEU A 157 0.67 8.29 3.55
C LEU A 157 1.29 9.13 4.66
N ALA A 158 0.45 9.69 5.54
CA ALA A 158 0.87 10.49 6.67
C ALA A 158 1.39 9.60 7.82
N VAL A 159 2.54 8.96 7.62
CA VAL A 159 3.16 8.05 8.59
C VAL A 159 3.61 8.82 9.83
N ARG A 160 3.22 8.34 11.01
CA ARG A 160 3.71 8.90 12.28
C ARG A 160 5.20 8.66 12.45
N ARG A 161 5.89 9.67 12.98
CA ARG A 161 7.28 9.53 13.46
C ARG A 161 7.30 9.06 14.90
N GLY A 162 8.19 8.14 15.21
CA GLY A 162 8.41 7.64 16.56
C GLY A 162 9.58 6.66 16.61
N SER A 163 10.04 6.35 17.83
CA SER A 163 10.98 5.27 18.09
C SER A 163 10.28 4.13 18.82
N ILE A 164 10.76 2.91 18.58
CA ILE A 164 10.33 1.74 19.34
C ILE A 164 11.36 1.49 20.43
N GLU A 165 10.95 1.73 21.67
CA GLU A 165 11.74 1.47 22.86
C GLU A 165 11.37 0.07 23.41
N PRO A 166 12.26 -0.93 23.38
CA PRO A 166 11.92 -2.31 23.75
C PRO A 166 11.38 -2.45 25.17
N GLU A 167 11.83 -1.61 26.10
CA GLU A 167 11.35 -1.60 27.48
C GLU A 167 9.89 -1.13 27.58
N VAL A 168 9.53 -0.10 26.80
CA VAL A 168 8.16 0.41 26.73
C VAL A 168 7.23 -0.62 26.11
N ILE A 169 7.65 -1.29 25.03
CA ILE A 169 6.85 -2.35 24.39
C ILE A 169 6.60 -3.51 25.35
N ARG A 170 7.63 -3.98 26.05
CA ARG A 170 7.51 -5.08 27.03
C ARG A 170 6.66 -4.72 28.25
N ALA A 171 6.58 -3.43 28.60
CA ALA A 171 5.69 -2.95 29.66
C ALA A 171 4.24 -2.78 29.18
N LYS A 172 4.02 -2.44 27.90
CA LYS A 172 2.70 -2.14 27.33
C LYS A 172 1.91 -3.39 26.93
N TYR A 173 2.57 -4.44 26.42
CA TYR A 173 1.93 -5.62 25.86
C TYR A 173 2.33 -6.92 26.58
N ASP A 174 1.56 -7.98 26.37
CA ASP A 174 1.94 -9.30 26.86
C ASP A 174 3.24 -9.80 26.18
N PRO A 175 3.94 -10.76 26.81
CA PRO A 175 5.24 -11.21 26.32
C PRO A 175 5.24 -11.76 24.89
N ALA A 176 4.15 -12.38 24.43
CA ALA A 176 4.08 -12.96 23.10
C ALA A 176 3.95 -11.87 22.03
N VAL A 177 3.07 -10.89 22.26
CA VAL A 177 2.90 -9.73 21.39
C VAL A 177 4.17 -8.88 21.35
N ALA A 178 4.73 -8.56 22.51
CA ALA A 178 5.95 -7.75 22.60
C ALA A 178 7.13 -8.40 21.87
N LYS A 179 7.32 -9.72 22.04
CA LYS A 179 8.34 -10.47 21.31
C LYS A 179 8.09 -10.40 19.81
N LYS A 180 6.87 -10.66 19.35
CA LYS A 180 6.53 -10.70 17.93
C LYS A 180 6.72 -9.34 17.24
N LEU A 181 6.35 -8.26 17.93
CA LEU A 181 6.54 -6.89 17.43
C LEU A 181 8.01 -6.56 17.24
N LEU A 182 8.85 -6.82 18.25
CA LEU A 182 10.28 -6.54 18.19
C LEU A 182 11.01 -7.42 17.16
N GLU A 183 10.59 -8.67 16.99
CA GLU A 183 11.09 -9.55 15.92
C GLU A 183 10.76 -8.97 14.54
N ASN A 184 9.49 -8.64 14.29
CA ASN A 184 9.06 -8.08 13.01
C ASN A 184 9.78 -6.76 12.68
N GLN A 185 10.01 -5.90 13.68
CA GLN A 185 10.76 -4.65 13.50
C GLN A 185 12.19 -4.93 12.98
N ARG A 186 12.88 -5.89 13.59
CA ARG A 186 14.24 -6.27 13.18
C ARG A 186 14.27 -6.92 11.80
N ASP A 187 13.31 -7.80 11.53
CA ASP A 187 13.19 -8.47 10.24
C ASP A 187 12.99 -7.46 9.10
N LEU A 188 12.06 -6.52 9.27
CA LEU A 188 11.81 -5.49 8.27
C LEU A 188 12.99 -4.53 8.09
N ALA A 189 13.71 -4.18 9.16
CA ALA A 189 14.94 -3.40 9.03
C ALA A 189 15.98 -4.15 8.16
N GLY A 190 16.10 -5.46 8.30
CA GLY A 190 16.95 -6.29 7.45
C GLY A 190 16.49 -6.37 5.98
N VAL A 191 15.18 -6.26 5.71
CA VAL A 191 14.63 -6.25 4.35
C VAL A 191 14.95 -4.95 3.61
N VAL A 192 14.94 -3.81 4.29
CA VAL A 192 15.28 -2.51 3.68
C VAL A 192 16.77 -2.44 3.33
N GLY A 193 17.63 -3.04 4.15
CA GLY A 193 19.09 -3.02 3.97
C GLY A 193 19.70 -1.63 4.15
N ASP A 194 21.03 -1.53 4.00
CA ASP A 194 21.77 -0.27 4.23
C ASP A 194 21.60 0.75 3.09
N GLU A 195 21.37 0.29 1.85
CA GLU A 195 21.25 1.16 0.67
C GLU A 195 19.81 1.64 0.41
N GLY A 196 18.81 0.96 0.95
CA GLY A 196 17.39 1.27 0.76
C GLY A 196 16.88 1.08 -0.67
N ASN A 197 15.62 0.69 -0.84
CA ASN A 197 14.98 0.64 -2.17
C ASN A 197 13.53 1.13 -2.07
N SER A 198 13.21 2.22 -2.78
CA SER A 198 11.89 2.87 -2.71
C SER A 198 10.74 1.98 -3.18
N SER A 199 11.00 1.03 -4.09
CA SER A 199 10.00 0.05 -4.54
C SER A 199 9.79 -1.07 -3.51
N VAL A 200 10.70 -1.24 -2.54
CA VAL A 200 10.53 -2.13 -1.37
C VAL A 200 9.85 -1.38 -0.22
N ALA A 201 10.36 -0.20 0.13
CA ALA A 201 9.91 0.64 1.22
C ALA A 201 10.23 2.11 0.90
N ALA A 202 9.23 2.99 0.97
CA ALA A 202 9.36 4.40 0.61
C ALA A 202 9.10 5.29 1.83
N VAL A 203 10.01 6.23 2.10
CA VAL A 203 9.84 7.26 3.13
C VAL A 203 9.83 8.62 2.46
N TYR A 204 8.74 9.36 2.63
CA TYR A 204 8.67 10.77 2.24
C TYR A 204 8.85 11.63 3.48
N GLU A 205 9.96 12.37 3.53
CA GLU A 205 10.25 13.31 4.61
C GLU A 205 10.11 14.75 4.13
N THR A 206 9.16 15.48 4.72
CA THR A 206 9.06 16.94 4.57
C THR A 206 9.67 17.63 5.79
N SER A 207 10.74 18.39 5.59
CA SER A 207 11.39 19.20 6.63
C SER A 207 11.12 20.69 6.40
N LEU A 208 10.38 21.33 7.31
CA LEU A 208 10.19 22.79 7.31
C LEU A 208 11.22 23.45 8.23
N ARG A 209 12.01 24.38 7.68
CA ARG A 209 13.00 25.15 8.45
C ARG A 209 12.73 26.64 8.30
N LEU A 210 12.73 27.36 9.42
CA LEU A 210 12.68 28.81 9.43
C LEU A 210 14.09 29.34 9.15
N VAL A 211 14.25 30.01 8.02
CA VAL A 211 15.50 30.67 7.63
C VAL A 211 15.36 32.18 7.73
N LYS A 212 16.44 32.86 8.15
CA LYS A 212 16.44 34.32 8.29
C LYS A 212 16.63 35.05 6.96
N ARG A 213 17.38 34.45 6.03
CA ARG A 213 17.69 35.04 4.73
C ARG A 213 16.67 34.56 3.72
N GLN A 214 16.01 35.50 3.06
CA GLN A 214 15.00 35.24 2.03
C GLN A 214 15.51 34.36 0.88
N GLN A 215 16.78 34.54 0.48
CA GLN A 215 17.44 33.71 -0.55
C GLN A 215 17.62 32.24 -0.16
N ASP A 216 17.55 31.91 1.13
CA ASP A 216 17.70 30.55 1.64
C ASP A 216 16.32 29.91 1.92
N ALA A 217 15.22 30.56 1.53
CA ALA A 217 13.85 30.14 1.81
C ALA A 217 13.16 29.53 0.58
N ASP A 218 12.60 28.33 0.75
CA ASP A 218 11.78 27.67 -0.29
C ASP A 218 10.34 28.23 -0.33
N LEU A 219 9.85 28.80 0.78
CA LEU A 219 8.51 29.39 0.91
C LEU A 219 8.60 30.71 1.68
N MET A 220 7.90 31.73 1.18
CA MET A 220 7.83 33.05 1.82
C MET A 220 6.49 33.24 2.52
N SER A 221 6.53 33.44 3.84
CA SER A 221 5.34 33.85 4.62
C SER A 221 5.29 35.36 4.75
N LEU A 222 4.23 35.98 4.24
CA LEU A 222 3.95 37.40 4.41
C LEU A 222 3.04 37.59 5.62
N SER A 223 3.57 38.13 6.71
CA SER A 223 2.73 38.56 7.84
C SER A 223 2.11 39.93 7.52
N PRO A 224 0.79 40.12 7.64
CA PRO A 224 0.20 41.45 7.54
C PRO A 224 0.77 42.33 8.66
N LYS A 225 1.33 43.49 8.31
CA LYS A 225 1.83 44.45 9.30
C LYS A 225 0.66 44.89 10.17
N THR A 226 0.69 44.53 11.45
CA THR A 226 -0.20 45.14 12.44
C THR A 226 0.13 46.63 12.48
N PRO A 227 -0.81 47.54 12.20
CA PRO A 227 -0.52 48.97 12.29
C PRO A 227 -0.14 49.28 13.73
N ALA A 228 1.00 49.93 13.91
CA ALA A 228 1.43 50.41 15.22
C ALA A 228 0.31 51.28 15.79
N ARG A 229 -0.25 50.89 16.95
CA ARG A 229 -1.10 51.78 17.74
C ARG A 229 -0.22 52.95 18.17
N GLY A 230 -0.49 54.13 17.60
CA GLY A 230 0.08 55.39 18.03
C GLY A 230 -0.43 55.82 19.40
#